data_AF-A0A1I0LQ28-F1
#
_entry.id   AF-A0A1I0LQ28-F1
#
_cell.length_a   1.000
_cell.length_b   1.000
_cell.length_c   1.000
_cell.angle_alpha   90.00
_cell.angle_beta   90.00
_cell.angle_gamma   90.00
#
_symmetry.space_group_name_H-M   'P 1'
#
loop_
_entity.id
_entity.type
_entity.pdbx_description
1 polymer ?
#
loop_
_entity_poly.entity_id
_entity_poly.type
_entity_poly.pdbx_seq_one_letter_code
_entity_poly.pdbx_strand_id
1 'polypeptide(L)'
;MGLVEAVEVFARHYRRLCDDPDALRHLSFEISLQDLALRDPELAPRLAASVRAHEERLTALLSGRVHDGSAVTSRQARRLATALRALMVGLSQGVTFGLAEAATGDYFAATARALITPDVLGPA
;
A
#
# COMPACT_ATOMS: atom_id res chain seq x y z
N MET A 1 19.74 0.96 -0.79
CA MET A 1 18.50 0.88 0.02
C MET A 1 17.99 -0.55 -0.03
N GLY A 2 17.92 -1.22 1.13
CA GLY A 2 17.40 -2.59 1.24
C GLY A 2 15.88 -2.66 1.07
N LEU A 3 15.32 -3.87 1.08
CA LEU A 3 13.86 -4.06 1.01
C LEU A 3 13.15 -3.42 2.22
N VAL A 4 13.63 -3.70 3.44
CA VAL A 4 13.03 -3.19 4.68
C VAL A 4 12.93 -1.67 4.67
N GLU A 5 14.05 -1.01 4.36
CA GLU A 5 14.13 0.45 4.27
C GLU A 5 13.17 1.02 3.21
N ALA A 6 13.01 0.33 2.07
CA ALA A 6 12.03 0.68 1.04
C ALA A 6 10.62 0.80 1.61
N VAL A 7 10.22 -0.25 2.31
CA VAL A 7 8.87 -0.48 2.77
C VAL A 7 8.55 0.48 3.90
N GLU A 8 9.50 0.73 4.79
CA GLU A 8 9.31 1.72 5.87
C GLU A 8 9.21 3.15 5.32
N VAL A 9 10.05 3.53 4.34
CA VAL A 9 9.96 4.86 3.71
C VAL A 9 8.62 5.05 3.02
N PHE A 10 8.17 4.03 2.29
CA PHE A 10 6.85 4.01 1.65
C PHE A 10 5.72 4.16 2.68
N ALA A 11 5.77 3.42 3.79
CA ALA A 11 4.74 3.48 4.81
C ALA A 11 4.68 4.83 5.53
N ARG A 12 5.84 5.41 5.87
CA ARG A 12 5.90 6.76 6.45
C ARG A 12 5.39 7.83 5.48
N HIS A 13 5.56 7.64 4.17
CA HIS A 13 4.98 8.55 3.17
C HIS A 13 3.45 8.51 3.21
N TYR A 14 2.83 7.32 3.25
CA TYR A 14 1.37 7.20 3.38
C TYR A 14 0.83 7.84 4.66
N ARG A 15 1.53 7.68 5.80
CA ARG A 15 1.14 8.36 7.03
C ARG A 15 1.14 9.89 6.88
N ARG A 16 2.13 10.47 6.21
CA ARG A 16 2.19 11.92 5.96
C ARG A 16 1.05 12.42 5.08
N LEU A 17 0.59 11.61 4.12
CA LEU A 17 -0.57 11.97 3.29
C LEU A 17 -1.86 12.10 4.10
N CYS A 18 -1.96 11.44 5.25
CA CYS A 18 -3.11 11.58 6.15
C CYS A 18 -3.15 12.93 6.88
N ASP A 19 -2.01 13.62 6.98
CA ASP A 19 -1.94 14.96 7.60
C ASP A 19 -2.29 16.09 6.61
N ASP A 20 -2.54 15.76 5.34
CA ASP A 20 -3.00 16.71 4.34
C ASP A 20 -4.39 17.25 4.74
N PRO A 21 -4.59 18.58 4.81
CA PRO A 21 -5.90 19.17 5.10
C PRO A 21 -7.03 18.67 4.19
N ASP A 22 -6.69 18.24 2.98
CA ASP A 22 -7.61 17.71 1.99
C ASP A 22 -7.76 16.17 2.01
N ALA A 23 -7.07 15.47 2.93
CA ALA A 23 -7.09 14.01 3.02
C ALA A 23 -8.52 13.44 3.12
N LEU A 24 -9.37 14.06 3.96
CA LEU A 24 -10.76 13.65 4.10
C LEU A 24 -11.58 13.84 2.82
N ARG A 25 -11.33 14.94 2.09
CA ARG A 25 -11.99 15.22 0.81
C ARG A 25 -11.58 14.19 -0.25
N HIS A 26 -10.28 13.91 -0.34
CA HIS A 26 -9.76 12.90 -1.28
C HIS A 26 -10.31 11.51 -0.97
N LEU A 27 -10.31 11.10 0.30
CA LEU A 27 -10.85 9.80 0.69
C LEU A 27 -12.34 9.68 0.41
N SER A 28 -13.12 10.72 0.69
CA SER A 28 -14.56 10.74 0.40
C SER A 28 -14.85 10.54 -1.09
N PHE A 29 -14.02 11.14 -1.96
CA PHE A 29 -14.11 10.95 -3.39
C PHE A 29 -13.75 9.51 -3.81
N GLU A 30 -12.67 8.95 -3.26
CA GLU A 30 -12.28 7.56 -3.54
C GLU A 30 -13.35 6.55 -3.16
N ILE A 31 -13.99 6.72 -1.99
CA ILE A 31 -15.11 5.87 -1.53
C ILE A 31 -16.30 6.00 -2.48
N SER A 32 -16.64 7.22 -2.89
CA SER A 32 -17.73 7.46 -3.83
C SER A 32 -17.48 6.81 -5.19
N LEU A 33 -16.23 6.86 -5.69
CA LEU A 33 -15.83 6.18 -6.91
C LEU A 33 -15.90 4.65 -6.78
N GLN A 34 -15.52 4.10 -5.64
CA GLN A 34 -15.62 2.66 -5.37
C GLN A 34 -17.08 2.21 -5.33
N ASP A 35 -17.96 2.95 -4.66
CA ASP A 35 -19.40 2.66 -4.62
C ASP A 35 -20.03 2.71 -6.02
N LEU A 36 -19.68 3.72 -6.82
CA LEU A 36 -20.14 3.81 -8.21
C LEU A 36 -19.63 2.62 -9.04
N ALA A 37 -18.38 2.20 -8.85
CA ALA A 37 -17.80 1.07 -9.57
C ALA A 37 -18.49 -0.26 -9.26
N LEU A 38 -19.13 -0.41 -8.10
CA LEU A 38 -19.92 -1.60 -7.78
C LEU A 38 -21.25 -1.65 -8.54
N ARG A 39 -21.73 -0.51 -9.06
CA ARG A 39 -23.03 -0.38 -9.73
C ARG A 39 -22.91 -0.18 -11.24
N ASP A 40 -21.78 0.36 -11.69
CA ASP A 40 -21.47 0.61 -13.09
C ASP A 40 -20.47 -0.43 -13.64
N PRO A 41 -20.91 -1.34 -14.53
CA PRO A 41 -20.07 -2.39 -15.09
C PRO A 41 -18.93 -1.87 -15.98
N GLU A 42 -19.01 -0.64 -16.49
CA GLU A 42 -17.94 -0.02 -17.29
C GLU A 42 -16.88 0.65 -16.40
N LEU A 43 -17.26 1.10 -15.21
CA LEU A 43 -16.35 1.79 -14.29
C LEU A 43 -15.47 0.80 -13.50
N ALA A 44 -16.02 -0.35 -13.08
CA ALA A 44 -15.29 -1.39 -12.36
C ALA A 44 -13.94 -1.78 -13.01
N PRO A 45 -13.87 -2.15 -14.32
CA PRO A 45 -12.60 -2.52 -14.95
C PRO A 45 -11.61 -1.35 -15.04
N ARG A 46 -12.09 -0.11 -15.18
CA ARG A 46 -11.23 1.08 -15.23
C ARG A 46 -10.58 1.36 -13.87
N LEU A 47 -11.36 1.26 -12.79
CA LEU A 47 -10.83 1.38 -11.44
C LEU A 47 -9.83 0.26 -11.13
N ALA A 48 -10.14 -0.98 -11.52
CA ALA A 48 -9.23 -2.11 -11.37
C ALA A 48 -7.92 -1.90 -12.14
N ALA A 49 -7.96 -1.35 -13.35
CA ALA A 49 -6.76 -1.03 -14.14
C ALA A 49 -5.88 0.04 -13.46
N SER A 50 -6.49 1.10 -12.91
CA SER A 50 -5.77 2.13 -12.15
C SER A 50 -5.07 1.54 -10.92
N VAL A 51 -5.78 0.70 -10.17
CA VAL A 51 -5.22 -0.03 -9.01
C VAL A 51 -4.06 -0.92 -9.43
N ARG A 52 -4.21 -1.71 -10.49
CA ARG A 52 -3.13 -2.58 -11.01
C ARG A 52 -1.90 -1.78 -11.41
N ALA A 53 -2.08 -0.66 -12.11
CA ALA A 53 -0.96 0.21 -12.49
C ALA A 53 -0.20 0.76 -11.26
N HIS A 54 -0.89 1.03 -10.16
CA HIS A 54 -0.24 1.41 -8.91
C HIS A 54 0.55 0.25 -8.28
N GLU A 55 -0.04 -0.95 -8.24
CA GLU A 55 0.64 -2.15 -7.74
C GLU A 55 1.86 -2.54 -8.60
N GLU A 56 1.80 -2.36 -9.92
CA GLU A 56 2.91 -2.60 -10.85
C GLU A 56 4.08 -1.65 -10.59
N ARG A 57 3.81 -0.36 -10.36
CA ARG A 57 4.85 0.61 -9.98
C ARG A 57 5.52 0.24 -8.66
N LEU A 58 4.74 -0.17 -7.67
CA LEU A 58 5.28 -0.61 -6.39
C LEU A 58 6.08 -1.92 -6.53
N THR A 59 5.60 -2.85 -7.35
CA THR A 59 6.32 -4.09 -7.69
C THR A 59 7.69 -3.78 -8.30
N ALA A 60 7.74 -2.90 -9.28
CA ALA A 60 8.99 -2.49 -9.92
C ALA A 60 9.95 -1.82 -8.92
N LEU A 61 9.43 -1.01 -8.00
CA LEU A 61 10.23 -0.35 -6.97
C LEU A 61 10.87 -1.36 -5.99
N LEU A 62 10.20 -2.47 -5.68
CA LEU A 62 10.64 -3.47 -4.71
C LEU A 62 11.48 -4.60 -5.31
N SER A 63 11.30 -4.88 -6.60
CA SER A 63 12.01 -5.97 -7.31
C SER A 63 13.52 -5.75 -7.31
N GLY A 64 14.29 -6.83 -7.13
CA GLY A 64 15.75 -6.81 -7.14
C GLY A 64 16.41 -6.20 -5.89
N ARG A 65 15.62 -5.68 -4.93
CA ARG A 65 16.17 -5.22 -3.66
C ARG A 65 16.68 -6.39 -2.83
N VAL A 66 17.73 -6.15 -2.07
CA VAL A 66 18.32 -7.17 -1.19
C VAL A 66 17.49 -7.32 0.09
N HIS A 67 17.20 -8.58 0.44
CA HIS A 67 16.62 -9.02 1.69
C HIS A 67 17.22 -10.37 2.08
N ASP A 68 17.73 -10.49 3.30
CA ASP A 68 18.38 -11.69 3.84
C ASP A 68 19.46 -12.27 2.91
N GLY A 69 20.28 -11.39 2.32
CA GLY A 69 21.37 -11.77 1.41
C GLY A 69 20.93 -12.17 0.00
N SER A 70 19.64 -12.20 -0.28
CA SER A 70 19.07 -12.56 -1.58
C SER A 70 18.35 -11.38 -2.24
N ALA A 71 18.31 -11.36 -3.58
CA ALA A 71 17.53 -10.37 -4.31
C ALA A 71 16.06 -10.81 -4.39
N VAL A 72 15.14 -9.91 -4.02
CA VAL A 72 13.70 -10.15 -4.09
C VAL A 72 13.27 -10.34 -5.54
N THR A 73 12.60 -11.45 -5.84
CA THR A 73 12.12 -11.71 -7.20
C THR A 73 10.90 -10.85 -7.53
N SER A 74 10.63 -10.63 -8.82
CA SER A 74 9.45 -9.84 -9.23
C SER A 74 8.13 -10.44 -8.75
N ARG A 75 8.09 -11.77 -8.57
CA ARG A 75 6.93 -12.48 -8.00
C ARG A 75 6.75 -12.13 -6.52
N GLN A 76 7.81 -12.21 -5.73
CA GLN A 76 7.79 -11.84 -4.31
C GLN A 76 7.44 -10.36 -4.13
N ALA A 77 8.06 -9.49 -4.93
CA ALA A 77 7.79 -8.06 -4.93
C ALA A 77 6.32 -7.75 -5.25
N ARG A 78 5.71 -8.46 -6.20
CA ARG A 78 4.28 -8.28 -6.53
C ARG A 78 3.37 -8.68 -5.37
N ARG A 79 3.64 -9.80 -4.72
CA ARG A 79 2.86 -10.25 -3.55
C ARG A 79 2.95 -9.25 -2.40
N LEU A 80 4.16 -8.77 -2.13
CA LEU A 80 4.38 -7.74 -1.12
C LEU A 80 3.70 -6.42 -1.49
N ALA A 81 3.76 -5.99 -2.75
CA ALA A 81 3.10 -4.77 -3.23
C ALA A 81 1.58 -4.81 -3.01
N THR A 82 0.92 -5.93 -3.32
CA THR A 82 -0.51 -6.12 -3.08
C THR A 82 -0.83 -6.02 -1.57
N ALA A 83 -0.07 -6.72 -0.72
CA ALA A 83 -0.28 -6.69 0.73
C ALA A 83 -0.05 -5.29 1.34
N LEU A 84 1.03 -4.62 0.92
CA LEU A 84 1.35 -3.26 1.35
C LEU A 84 0.28 -2.27 0.94
N ARG A 85 -0.21 -2.33 -0.30
CA ARG A 85 -1.30 -1.45 -0.75
C ARG A 85 -2.53 -1.64 0.13
N ALA A 86 -2.95 -2.89 0.37
CA ALA A 86 -4.11 -3.17 1.21
C ALA A 86 -3.95 -2.60 2.62
N LEU A 87 -2.79 -2.82 3.25
CA LEU A 87 -2.48 -2.29 4.57
C LEU A 87 -2.49 -0.76 4.59
N MET A 88 -1.81 -0.12 3.65
CA MET A 88 -1.70 1.34 3.60
C MET A 88 -3.05 2.02 3.35
N VAL A 89 -3.88 1.47 2.48
CA VAL A 89 -5.24 1.98 2.24
C VAL A 89 -6.06 1.90 3.53
N GLY A 90 -6.11 0.74 4.19
CA GLY A 90 -6.89 0.57 5.41
C GLY A 90 -6.42 1.44 6.57
N LEU A 91 -5.10 1.53 6.79
CA LEU A 91 -4.56 2.38 7.84
C LEU A 91 -4.79 3.87 7.56
N SER A 92 -4.61 4.31 6.31
CA SER A 92 -4.83 5.72 5.94
C SER A 92 -6.30 6.11 6.08
N GLN A 93 -7.21 5.22 5.73
CA GLN A 93 -8.65 5.39 5.97
C GLN A 93 -8.95 5.54 7.47
N GLY A 94 -8.42 4.63 8.29
CA GLY A 94 -8.61 4.67 9.74
C GLY A 94 -8.10 5.96 10.37
N VAL A 95 -6.92 6.45 9.97
CA VAL A 95 -6.37 7.72 10.46
C VAL A 95 -7.24 8.90 10.00
N THR A 96 -7.59 8.95 8.71
CA THR A 96 -8.35 10.07 8.12
C THR A 96 -9.76 10.20 8.72
N PHE A 97 -10.39 9.08 9.11
CA PHE A 97 -11.67 9.09 9.80
C PHE A 97 -11.59 9.28 11.33
N GLY A 98 -10.38 9.46 11.89
CA GLY A 98 -10.20 9.58 13.35
C GLY A 98 -10.39 8.26 14.12
N LEU A 99 -10.40 7.12 13.44
CA LEU A 99 -10.56 5.79 14.05
C LEU A 99 -9.22 5.20 14.54
N ALA A 100 -8.10 5.71 14.02
CA ALA A 100 -6.75 5.21 14.31
C ALA A 100 -5.76 6.36 14.57
N GLU A 101 -6.15 7.39 15.32
CA GLU A 101 -5.32 8.59 15.58
C GLU A 101 -3.95 8.27 16.20
N ALA A 102 -3.87 7.20 16.99
CA ALA A 102 -2.63 6.73 17.60
C ALA A 102 -1.67 6.01 16.63
N ALA A 103 -2.08 5.77 15.38
CA ALA A 103 -1.24 5.13 14.37
C ALA A 103 -0.19 6.13 13.84
N THR A 104 0.96 6.16 14.51
CA THR A 104 2.10 7.01 14.15
C THR A 104 2.82 6.54 12.87
N GLY A 105 3.76 7.34 12.37
CA GLY A 105 4.63 6.93 11.27
C GLY A 105 5.43 5.66 11.57
N ASP A 106 5.80 5.45 12.83
CA ASP A 106 6.50 4.23 13.27
C ASP A 106 5.57 3.02 13.33
N TYR A 107 4.30 3.21 13.69
CA TYR A 107 3.30 2.16 13.59
C TYR A 107 3.10 1.69 12.14
N PHE A 108 2.99 2.64 11.20
CA PHE A 108 2.93 2.35 9.75
C PHE A 108 4.18 1.60 9.27
N ALA A 109 5.38 2.08 9.64
CA ALA A 109 6.63 1.43 9.28
C ALA A 109 6.75 0.01 9.85
N ALA A 110 6.42 -0.18 11.12
CA ALA A 110 6.49 -1.47 11.79
C ALA A 110 5.53 -2.50 11.20
N THR A 111 4.28 -2.11 10.92
CA THR A 111 3.27 -2.98 10.32
C THR A 111 3.62 -3.32 8.87
N ALA A 112 4.12 -2.36 8.09
CA ALA A 112 4.60 -2.59 6.74
C ALA A 112 5.80 -3.55 6.71
N ARG A 113 6.77 -3.36 7.62
CA ARG A 113 7.91 -4.28 7.80
C ARG A 113 7.45 -5.69 8.21
N ALA A 114 6.42 -5.81 9.04
CA ALA A 114 5.89 -7.09 9.47
C ALA A 114 5.28 -7.94 8.33
N LEU A 115 5.02 -7.35 7.16
CA LEU A 115 4.63 -8.09 5.95
C LEU A 115 5.81 -8.73 5.22
N ILE A 116 7.05 -8.44 5.60
CA ILE A 116 8.23 -9.05 5.00
C ILE A 116 8.46 -10.40 5.71
N THR A 117 7.65 -11.39 5.32
CA THR A 117 7.72 -12.76 5.84
C THR A 117 7.67 -13.78 4.69
N PRO A 118 8.15 -15.02 4.91
CA PRO A 118 8.07 -16.07 3.90
C PRO A 118 6.64 -16.34 3.41
N ASP A 119 5.64 -16.24 4.29
CA ASP A 119 4.25 -16.50 3.92
C ASP A 119 3.69 -15.44 2.96
N VAL A 120 4.07 -14.17 3.15
CA VAL A 120 3.64 -13.06 2.30
C VAL A 120 4.46 -13.01 1.01
N LEU A 121 5.79 -13.09 1.11
CA LEU A 121 6.69 -13.07 -0.05
C LEU A 121 6.49 -14.31 -0.92
N GLY A 122 6.30 -15.47 -0.30
CA GLY A 122 6.26 -16.75 -0.97
C GLY A 122 7.62 -17.31 -1.36
N PRO A 123 7.61 -18.40 -2.13
CA PRO A 123 8.83 -18.98 -2.67
C PRO A 123 9.54 -17.96 -3.55
N ALA A 124 10.88 -17.99 -3.49
CA ALA A 124 11.76 -17.23 -4.37
C ALA A 124 11.51 -17.62 -5.84
#